data_AF-A0A820F8B9-F1
#
_entry.id   AF-A0A820F8B9-F1
#
_cell.length_a   1.000
_cell.length_b   1.000
_cell.length_c   1.000
_cell.angle_alpha   90.00
_cell.angle_beta   90.00
_cell.angle_gamma   90.00
#
_symmetry.space_group_name_H-M   'P 1'
#
loop_
_entity.id
_entity.type
_entity.pdbx_description
1 polymer ?
#
loop_
_entity_poly.entity_id
_entity_poly.type
_entity_poly.pdbx_seq_one_letter_code
_entity_poly.pdbx_strand_id
1 'polypeptide(L)'
;MYNGYSSYDSEIQRHTICNSPLSTNIPTSVAEKIAMPYLSHIYELIISNRPFSVTTDKDFKWTLEIFSFGFTCEESAIYQLCANVYVEWLKVFESTSANSNSIPPILREKIEFYWSQMFWHLYHLFVVHDEKTADLLTKRMYTHKVLRQLQIMISQTELSFDLWNILLQVFLAIGDTVLSPPYRTNEECSAVMSHRLVPSIYQVFMSAIDKIDIPPGLWRTFRDYAQTWRHRPAVIYDWAQITCVLASTVIHKLWWPDLIPLQYNCN
;
A
#
# COMPACT_ATOMS: atom_id res chain seq x y z
N MET A 1 -17.36 -9.89 26.21
CA MET A 1 -16.20 -10.57 25.59
C MET A 1 -16.58 -11.16 24.22
N TYR A 2 -17.06 -10.33 23.27
CA TYR A 2 -17.42 -10.76 21.90
C TYR A 2 -16.75 -9.91 20.80
N ASN A 3 -15.82 -9.00 21.17
CA ASN A 3 -15.24 -8.02 20.24
C ASN A 3 -14.18 -8.58 19.28
N GLY A 4 -13.78 -9.85 19.41
CA GLY A 4 -12.78 -10.46 18.50
C GLY A 4 -13.30 -10.79 17.10
N TYR A 5 -14.63 -10.76 16.89
CA TYR A 5 -15.31 -11.11 15.64
C TYR A 5 -16.03 -9.94 14.97
N SER A 6 -15.92 -8.72 15.51
CA SER A 6 -16.46 -7.53 14.86
C SER A 6 -15.67 -7.23 13.60
N SER A 7 -16.36 -6.78 12.55
CA SER A 7 -15.73 -6.31 11.32
C SER A 7 -14.89 -5.06 11.61
N TYR A 8 -13.76 -4.93 10.91
CA TYR A 8 -12.89 -3.75 10.94
C TYR A 8 -13.39 -2.63 10.01
N ASP A 9 -14.51 -2.82 9.30
CA ASP A 9 -15.05 -1.85 8.35
C ASP A 9 -15.14 -0.42 8.93
N SER A 10 -15.67 -0.25 10.14
CA SER A 10 -15.77 1.09 10.75
C SER A 10 -14.42 1.76 11.05
N GLU A 11 -13.37 0.98 11.31
CA GLU A 11 -12.01 1.48 11.54
C GLU A 11 -11.36 1.87 10.21
N ILE A 12 -11.51 1.00 9.20
CA ILE A 12 -11.05 1.25 7.83
C ILE A 12 -11.67 2.55 7.28
N GLN A 13 -12.98 2.70 7.38
CA GLN A 13 -13.67 3.87 6.84
C GLN A 13 -13.18 5.18 7.49
N ARG A 14 -12.89 5.19 8.80
CA ARG A 14 -12.34 6.38 9.50
C ARG A 14 -11.03 6.86 8.88
N HIS A 15 -10.14 5.94 8.49
CA HIS A 15 -8.87 6.29 7.90
C HIS A 15 -8.97 6.70 6.43
N THR A 16 -9.92 6.14 5.67
CA THR A 16 -10.13 6.52 4.27
C THR A 16 -10.66 7.95 4.06
N ILE A 17 -11.22 8.57 5.10
CA ILE A 17 -11.81 9.92 5.05
C ILE A 17 -10.75 11.01 5.33
N CYS A 18 -9.55 10.65 5.78
CA CYS A 18 -8.50 11.62 6.12
C CYS A 18 -7.87 12.26 4.89
N ASN A 19 -8.46 13.36 4.43
CA ASN A 19 -7.84 14.26 3.46
C ASN A 19 -6.75 15.10 4.13
N SER A 20 -5.61 15.28 3.44
CA SER A 20 -4.55 16.18 3.90
C SER A 20 -5.07 17.62 4.11
N PRO A 21 -4.60 18.34 5.15
CA PRO A 21 -4.87 19.76 5.28
C PRO A 21 -4.42 20.57 4.06
N LEU A 22 -3.37 20.12 3.37
CA LEU A 22 -2.87 20.72 2.14
C LEU A 22 -3.84 20.56 0.96
N SER A 23 -4.63 19.48 0.92
CA SER A 23 -5.63 19.27 -0.14
C SER A 23 -6.97 19.95 0.15
N THR A 24 -7.21 20.40 1.39
CA THR A 24 -8.50 20.96 1.83
C THR A 24 -8.46 22.46 2.11
N ASN A 25 -7.34 22.99 2.62
CA ASN A 25 -7.25 24.38 3.07
C ASN A 25 -6.46 25.30 2.13
N ILE A 26 -5.71 24.74 1.16
CA ILE A 26 -4.82 25.50 0.27
C ILE A 26 -5.24 25.26 -1.19
N PRO A 27 -5.27 26.31 -2.05
CA PRO A 27 -5.49 26.12 -3.47
C PRO A 27 -4.42 25.22 -4.11
N THR A 28 -4.83 24.28 -4.97
CA THR A 28 -3.95 23.29 -5.60
C THR A 28 -2.72 23.91 -6.27
N SER A 29 -2.89 25.03 -6.96
CA SER A 29 -1.80 25.75 -7.65
C SER A 29 -0.73 26.31 -6.72
N VAL A 30 -1.07 26.59 -5.45
CA VAL A 30 -0.11 27.02 -4.42
C VAL A 30 0.56 25.80 -3.80
N ALA A 31 -0.22 24.75 -3.51
CA ALA A 31 0.30 23.50 -2.97
C ALA A 31 1.33 22.84 -3.91
N GLU A 32 1.09 22.85 -5.23
CA GLU A 32 2.04 22.35 -6.25
C GLU A 32 3.37 23.09 -6.23
N LYS A 33 3.32 24.43 -6.11
CA LYS A 33 4.53 25.28 -6.04
C LYS A 33 5.36 25.05 -4.78
N ILE A 34 4.74 24.53 -3.72
CA ILE A 34 5.43 24.16 -2.47
C ILE A 34 5.96 22.73 -2.57
N ALA A 35 5.13 21.79 -3.04
CA ALA A 35 5.45 20.37 -3.09
C ALA A 35 6.59 20.08 -4.07
N MET A 36 6.58 20.68 -5.26
CA MET A 36 7.52 20.35 -6.33
C MET A 36 8.99 20.62 -5.96
N PRO A 37 9.39 21.81 -5.46
CA PRO A 37 10.77 22.05 -5.04
C PRO A 37 11.19 21.18 -3.86
N TYR A 38 10.27 20.94 -2.92
CA TYR A 38 10.53 20.14 -1.73
C TYR A 38 10.81 18.67 -2.08
N LEU A 39 9.94 18.06 -2.90
CA LEU A 39 10.12 16.68 -3.36
C LEU A 39 11.35 16.52 -4.25
N SER A 40 11.63 17.51 -5.10
CA SER A 40 12.85 17.52 -5.92
C SER A 40 14.11 17.54 -5.06
N HIS A 41 14.13 18.34 -3.99
CA HIS A 41 15.23 18.37 -3.04
C HIS A 41 15.42 17.03 -2.33
N ILE A 42 14.33 16.42 -1.83
CA ILE A 42 14.40 15.09 -1.21
C ILE A 42 14.95 14.05 -2.19
N TYR A 43 14.47 14.07 -3.43
CA TYR A 43 14.93 13.14 -4.45
C TYR A 43 16.41 13.34 -4.81
N GLU A 44 16.89 14.59 -4.85
CA GLU A 44 18.32 14.90 -5.02
C GLU A 44 19.16 14.37 -3.84
N LEU A 45 18.68 14.51 -2.60
CA LEU A 45 19.35 13.95 -1.42
C LEU A 45 19.49 12.42 -1.54
N ILE A 46 18.46 11.74 -2.06
CA ILE A 46 18.48 10.30 -2.28
C ILE A 46 19.50 9.91 -3.36
N ILE A 47 19.46 10.55 -4.53
CA ILE A 47 20.42 10.28 -5.62
C ILE A 47 21.85 10.56 -5.18
N SER A 48 22.07 11.64 -4.44
CA SER A 48 23.40 12.06 -3.97
C SER A 48 23.83 11.36 -2.68
N ASN A 49 23.01 10.46 -2.12
CA ASN A 49 23.19 9.80 -0.82
C ASN A 49 23.60 10.77 0.31
N ARG A 50 23.00 11.97 0.31
CA ARG A 50 23.23 12.99 1.33
C ARG A 50 22.33 12.76 2.55
N PRO A 51 22.76 13.15 3.75
CA PRO A 51 21.97 12.97 4.96
C PRO A 51 20.66 13.76 4.88
N PHE A 52 19.56 13.10 5.23
CA PHE A 52 18.27 13.76 5.38
C PHE A 52 18.30 14.69 6.60
N SER A 53 18.19 16.01 6.38
CA SER A 53 18.39 17.04 7.42
C SER A 53 17.16 17.30 8.29
N VAL A 54 16.00 16.73 7.94
CA VAL A 54 14.78 16.82 8.75
C VAL A 54 14.97 15.97 9.99
N THR A 55 15.22 16.66 11.10
CA THR A 55 15.52 16.05 12.40
C THR A 55 14.35 16.14 13.37
N THR A 56 13.29 16.90 13.06
CA THR A 56 12.16 17.11 13.96
C THR A 56 10.90 16.36 13.56
N ASP A 57 10.12 15.95 14.56
CA ASP A 57 8.82 15.28 14.42
C ASP A 57 7.82 16.12 13.61
N LYS A 58 7.88 17.45 13.77
CA LYS A 58 7.01 18.41 13.06
C LYS A 58 7.35 18.47 11.58
N ASP A 59 8.63 18.56 11.26
CA ASP A 59 9.10 18.63 9.87
C ASP A 59 8.73 17.35 9.12
N PHE A 60 8.86 16.18 9.77
CA PHE A 60 8.50 14.92 9.12
C PHE A 60 6.98 14.75 8.94
N LYS A 61 6.16 15.24 9.88
CA LYS A 61 4.70 15.30 9.69
C LYS A 61 4.32 16.16 8.50
N TRP A 62 4.98 17.30 8.33
CA TRP A 62 4.80 18.14 7.15
C TRP A 62 5.22 17.42 5.86
N THR A 63 6.33 16.67 5.89
CA THR A 63 6.72 15.80 4.77
C THR A 63 5.61 14.80 4.41
N LEU A 64 5.00 14.16 5.41
CA LEU A 64 3.89 13.22 5.19
C LEU A 64 2.66 13.88 4.57
N GLU A 65 2.31 15.10 5.01
CA GLU A 65 1.23 15.88 4.39
C GLU A 65 1.49 16.16 2.90
N ILE A 66 2.74 16.49 2.54
CA ILE A 66 3.16 16.69 1.15
C ILE A 66 3.01 15.40 0.33
N PHE A 67 3.32 14.23 0.89
CA PHE A 67 3.10 12.95 0.18
C PHE A 67 1.62 12.65 -0.03
N SER A 68 0.77 12.87 0.98
CA SER A 68 -0.67 12.68 0.83
C SER A 68 -1.25 13.61 -0.24
N PHE A 69 -0.79 14.87 -0.30
CA PHE A 69 -1.13 15.78 -1.40
C PHE A 69 -0.57 15.29 -2.74
N GLY A 70 0.71 14.93 -2.81
CA GLY A 70 1.37 14.56 -4.06
C GLY A 70 0.80 13.31 -4.73
N PHE A 71 0.29 12.34 -3.97
CA PHE A 71 -0.41 11.18 -4.53
C PHE A 71 -1.81 11.50 -5.07
N THR A 72 -2.46 12.56 -4.57
CA THR A 72 -3.78 13.02 -5.04
C THR A 72 -3.67 14.11 -6.12
N CYS A 73 -2.48 14.64 -6.36
CA CYS A 73 -2.21 15.69 -7.32
C CYS A 73 -2.41 15.23 -8.78
N GLU A 74 -2.87 16.15 -9.62
CA GLU A 74 -3.03 15.93 -11.07
C GLU A 74 -1.70 16.07 -11.81
N GLU A 75 -0.78 16.89 -11.31
CA GLU A 75 0.54 17.10 -11.92
C GLU A 75 1.38 15.82 -11.88
N SER A 76 1.59 15.23 -13.06
CA SER A 76 2.28 13.95 -13.19
C SER A 76 3.70 14.00 -12.61
N ALA A 77 4.43 15.11 -12.78
CA ALA A 77 5.80 15.21 -12.26
C ALA A 77 5.87 15.07 -10.73
N ILE A 78 4.91 15.67 -10.00
CA ILE A 78 4.82 15.58 -8.54
C ILE A 78 4.52 14.14 -8.12
N TYR A 79 3.54 13.50 -8.77
CA TYR A 79 3.18 12.11 -8.50
C TYR A 79 4.37 11.15 -8.68
N GLN A 80 5.11 11.33 -9.78
CA GLN A 80 6.29 10.51 -10.10
C GLN A 80 7.40 10.67 -9.06
N LEU A 81 7.70 11.91 -8.65
CA LEU A 81 8.68 12.17 -7.60
C LEU A 81 8.25 11.55 -6.28
N CYS A 82 6.98 11.71 -5.88
CA CYS A 82 6.44 11.09 -4.68
C CYS A 82 6.64 9.57 -4.71
N ALA A 83 6.20 8.90 -5.77
CA ALA A 83 6.32 7.44 -5.91
C ALA A 83 7.79 6.97 -5.88
N ASN A 84 8.71 7.71 -6.52
CA ASN A 84 10.13 7.38 -6.52
C ASN A 84 10.75 7.49 -5.13
N VAL A 85 10.50 8.59 -4.41
CA VAL A 85 10.99 8.75 -3.03
C VAL A 85 10.41 7.65 -2.14
N TYR A 86 9.12 7.34 -2.30
CA TYR A 86 8.44 6.31 -1.53
C TYR A 86 9.06 4.92 -1.69
N VAL A 87 9.37 4.55 -2.93
CA VAL A 87 10.07 3.29 -3.27
C VAL A 87 11.42 3.23 -2.58
N GLU A 88 12.19 4.31 -2.58
CA GLU A 88 13.51 4.33 -1.92
C GLU A 88 13.39 4.24 -0.40
N TRP A 89 12.39 4.87 0.21
CA TRP A 89 12.16 4.77 1.65
C TRP A 89 11.64 3.40 2.08
N LEU A 90 10.84 2.72 1.25
CA LEU A 90 10.42 1.33 1.51
C LEU A 90 11.59 0.35 1.60
N LYS A 91 12.73 0.69 0.98
CA LYS A 91 13.94 -0.13 1.10
C LYS A 91 14.55 -0.08 2.49
N VAL A 92 14.13 0.80 3.41
CA VAL A 92 14.70 0.89 4.77
C VAL A 92 14.74 -0.46 5.49
N PHE A 93 13.77 -1.31 5.19
CA PHE A 93 13.65 -2.62 5.81
C PHE A 93 14.56 -3.68 5.15
N GLU A 94 15.14 -3.39 3.98
CA GLU A 94 16.14 -4.25 3.34
C GLU A 94 17.49 -4.14 4.06
N SER A 95 18.09 -5.28 4.44
CA SER A 95 19.36 -5.33 5.17
C SER A 95 20.50 -4.59 4.45
N THR A 96 20.49 -4.55 3.11
CA THR A 96 21.51 -3.88 2.28
C THR A 96 21.39 -2.36 2.32
N SER A 97 20.20 -1.81 2.56
CA SER A 97 19.92 -0.37 2.48
C SER A 97 19.68 0.28 3.85
N ALA A 98 19.65 -0.52 4.92
CA ALA A 98 19.42 -0.10 6.30
C ALA A 98 20.32 1.06 6.76
N ASN A 99 21.53 1.21 6.22
CA ASN A 99 22.50 2.26 6.55
C ASN A 99 22.59 3.41 5.53
N SER A 100 21.62 3.54 4.63
CA SER A 100 21.59 4.66 3.68
C SER A 100 21.30 5.98 4.41
N ASN A 101 22.15 6.98 4.16
CA ASN A 101 22.02 8.32 4.73
C ASN A 101 20.83 9.09 4.16
N SER A 102 20.32 8.64 3.01
CA SER A 102 19.19 9.22 2.30
C SER A 102 17.82 8.91 2.91
N ILE A 103 17.74 7.92 3.81
CA ILE A 103 16.49 7.57 4.50
C ILE A 103 16.41 8.38 5.81
N PRO A 104 15.29 9.10 6.04
CA PRO A 104 15.06 9.86 7.26
C PRO A 104 15.31 9.01 8.52
N PRO A 105 16.17 9.46 9.46
CA PRO A 105 16.48 8.69 10.68
C PRO A 105 15.24 8.40 11.52
N ILE A 106 14.28 9.34 11.52
CA ILE A 106 13.04 9.24 12.28
C ILE A 106 12.16 8.04 11.86
N LEU A 107 12.29 7.55 10.62
CA LEU A 107 11.62 6.35 10.14
C LEU A 107 12.16 5.06 10.77
N ARG A 108 13.39 5.11 11.32
CA ARG A 108 14.02 4.01 12.06
C ARG A 108 13.81 4.15 13.57
N GLU A 109 13.71 5.38 14.07
CA GLU A 109 13.50 5.65 15.50
C GLU A 109 12.05 5.43 15.94
N LYS A 110 11.08 5.84 15.10
CA LYS A 110 9.64 5.75 15.38
C LYS A 110 8.92 4.93 14.31
N ILE A 111 9.38 3.69 14.13
CA ILE A 111 8.94 2.80 13.04
C ILE A 111 7.41 2.68 13.01
N GLU A 112 6.78 2.22 14.10
CA GLU A 112 5.35 1.92 14.12
C GLU A 112 4.46 3.15 13.83
N PHE A 113 4.82 4.30 14.40
CA PHE A 113 4.04 5.52 14.28
C PHE A 113 4.05 6.11 12.86
N TYR A 114 5.20 6.12 12.19
CA TYR A 114 5.29 6.71 10.86
C TYR A 114 4.97 5.72 9.75
N TRP A 115 5.34 4.44 9.89
CA TRP A 115 5.00 3.43 8.90
C TRP A 115 3.50 3.15 8.82
N SER A 116 2.78 3.24 9.95
CA SER A 116 1.32 3.17 9.93
C SER A 116 0.68 4.27 9.07
N GLN A 117 1.11 5.51 9.23
CA GLN A 117 0.64 6.65 8.42
C GLN A 117 1.03 6.51 6.96
N MET A 118 2.27 6.11 6.70
CA MET A 118 2.76 5.83 5.36
C MET A 118 1.93 4.72 4.70
N PHE A 119 1.65 3.60 5.35
CA PHE A 119 0.80 2.57 4.74
C PHE A 119 -0.58 3.13 4.34
N TRP A 120 -1.18 3.98 5.17
CA TRP A 120 -2.42 4.66 4.77
C TRP A 120 -2.28 5.60 3.57
N HIS A 121 -1.11 6.18 3.30
CA HIS A 121 -0.89 6.94 2.06
C HIS A 121 -0.95 6.08 0.79
N LEU A 122 -0.70 4.77 0.89
CA LEU A 122 -0.86 3.86 -0.26
C LEU A 122 -2.29 3.87 -0.78
N TYR A 123 -3.27 4.16 0.07
CA TYR A 123 -4.67 4.32 -0.33
C TYR A 123 -4.82 5.40 -1.42
N HIS A 124 -4.13 6.53 -1.28
CA HIS A 124 -4.21 7.65 -2.22
C HIS A 124 -3.69 7.30 -3.62
N LEU A 125 -2.81 6.31 -3.77
CA LEU A 125 -2.34 5.85 -5.10
C LEU A 125 -3.49 5.30 -5.96
N PHE A 126 -4.58 4.86 -5.33
CA PHE A 126 -5.73 4.24 -5.99
C PHE A 126 -6.96 5.13 -6.05
N VAL A 127 -6.88 6.34 -5.48
CA VAL A 127 -7.94 7.34 -5.56
C VAL A 127 -7.59 8.30 -6.69
N VAL A 128 -8.12 8.05 -7.89
CA VAL A 128 -7.90 8.91 -9.06
C VAL A 128 -9.14 9.74 -9.32
N HIS A 129 -8.95 11.07 -9.41
CA HIS A 129 -10.04 12.04 -9.53
C HIS A 129 -10.31 12.55 -10.96
N ASP A 130 -9.40 12.37 -11.93
CA ASP A 130 -9.59 12.91 -13.29
C ASP A 130 -9.06 12.01 -14.43
N GLU A 131 -9.65 12.17 -15.62
CA GLU A 131 -9.88 11.14 -16.65
C GLU A 131 -8.87 11.12 -17.82
N LYS A 132 -7.77 11.87 -17.75
CA LYS A 132 -6.80 11.91 -18.86
C LYS A 132 -6.07 10.58 -19.02
N THR A 133 -6.35 9.87 -20.12
CA THR A 133 -5.86 8.50 -20.38
C THR A 133 -4.33 8.36 -20.35
N ALA A 134 -3.58 9.36 -20.82
CA ALA A 134 -2.11 9.35 -20.78
C ALA A 134 -1.55 9.45 -19.35
N ASP A 135 -2.24 10.19 -18.48
CA ASP A 135 -1.88 10.31 -17.08
C ASP A 135 -2.24 9.04 -16.29
N LEU A 136 -3.30 8.33 -16.69
CA LEU A 136 -3.69 7.04 -16.10
C LEU A 136 -2.62 5.96 -16.29
N LEU A 137 -2.02 5.83 -17.48
CA LEU A 137 -0.96 4.84 -17.72
C LEU A 137 0.29 5.12 -16.90
N THR A 138 0.67 6.39 -16.81
CA THR A 138 1.79 6.84 -15.98
C THR A 138 1.51 6.54 -14.52
N LYS A 139 0.34 6.96 -13.99
CA LYS A 139 -0.07 6.65 -12.62
C LYS A 139 -0.09 5.15 -12.35
N ARG A 140 -0.56 4.32 -13.30
CA ARG A 140 -0.53 2.85 -13.19
C ARG A 140 0.89 2.33 -13.03
N MET A 141 1.82 2.79 -13.87
CA MET A 141 3.21 2.35 -13.84
C MET A 141 3.87 2.62 -12.50
N TYR A 142 3.72 3.82 -11.96
CA TYR A 142 4.31 4.21 -10.68
C TYR A 142 3.60 3.56 -9.48
N THR A 143 2.27 3.40 -9.53
CA THR A 143 1.52 2.62 -8.53
C THR A 143 2.02 1.19 -8.46
N HIS A 144 2.18 0.55 -9.63
CA HIS A 144 2.74 -0.79 -9.72
C HIS A 144 4.18 -0.84 -9.20
N LYS A 145 4.99 0.17 -9.48
CA LYS A 145 6.36 0.28 -8.95
C LYS A 145 6.37 0.30 -7.42
N VAL A 146 5.48 1.10 -6.80
CA VAL A 146 5.34 1.16 -5.33
C VAL A 146 4.85 -0.17 -4.77
N LEU A 147 3.80 -0.76 -5.34
CA LEU A 147 3.27 -2.07 -4.93
C LEU A 147 4.34 -3.16 -4.99
N ARG A 148 5.12 -3.21 -6.07
CA ARG A 148 6.19 -4.20 -6.25
C ARG A 148 7.27 -4.05 -5.18
N GLN A 149 7.70 -2.82 -4.89
CA GLN A 149 8.68 -2.59 -3.83
C GLN A 149 8.10 -2.96 -2.45
N LEU A 150 6.83 -2.68 -2.21
CA LEU A 150 6.14 -3.07 -0.98
C LEU A 150 6.08 -4.60 -0.84
N GLN A 151 5.80 -5.34 -1.91
CA GLN A 151 5.83 -6.81 -1.90
C GLN A 151 7.23 -7.36 -1.59
N ILE A 152 8.28 -6.76 -2.15
CA ILE A 152 9.68 -7.13 -1.84
C ILE A 152 9.94 -6.90 -0.34
N MET A 153 9.59 -5.72 0.16
CA MET A 153 9.70 -5.37 1.58
C MET A 153 8.97 -6.39 2.45
N ILE A 154 7.71 -6.69 2.15
CA ILE A 154 6.90 -7.66 2.91
C ILE A 154 7.54 -9.04 2.91
N SER A 155 8.17 -9.46 1.81
CA SER A 155 8.80 -10.79 1.72
C SER A 155 10.06 -10.89 2.58
N GLN A 156 10.85 -9.82 2.69
CA GLN A 156 12.18 -9.84 3.30
C GLN A 156 12.20 -9.45 4.78
N THR A 157 11.09 -8.95 5.32
CA THR A 157 11.12 -8.18 6.57
C THR A 157 10.17 -8.75 7.62
N GLU A 158 10.52 -8.52 8.89
CA GLU A 158 9.67 -8.83 10.04
C GLU A 158 9.05 -7.53 10.55
N LEU A 159 7.82 -7.23 10.09
CA LEU A 159 7.04 -6.12 10.63
C LEU A 159 6.42 -6.52 11.97
N SER A 160 6.17 -5.54 12.85
CA SER A 160 5.42 -5.78 14.08
C SER A 160 3.96 -6.15 13.77
N PHE A 161 3.31 -6.82 14.72
CA PHE A 161 1.92 -7.25 14.60
C PHE A 161 0.97 -6.10 14.25
N ASP A 162 1.17 -4.92 14.86
CA ASP A 162 0.34 -3.75 14.61
C ASP A 162 0.52 -3.21 13.18
N LEU A 163 1.74 -3.18 12.67
CA LEU A 163 2.01 -2.77 11.29
C LEU A 163 1.42 -3.73 10.27
N TRP A 164 1.45 -5.04 10.54
CA TRP A 164 0.77 -6.03 9.71
C TRP A 164 -0.74 -5.81 9.67
N ASN A 165 -1.37 -5.59 10.83
CA ASN A 165 -2.80 -5.33 10.90
C ASN A 165 -3.17 -4.08 10.09
N ILE A 166 -2.40 -3.00 10.22
CA ILE A 166 -2.62 -1.76 9.48
C ILE A 166 -2.45 -1.99 7.98
N LEU A 167 -1.40 -2.71 7.57
CA LEU A 167 -1.16 -3.02 6.18
C LEU A 167 -2.32 -3.83 5.57
N LEU A 168 -2.82 -4.85 6.26
CA LEU A 168 -3.99 -5.63 5.83
C LEU A 168 -5.24 -4.75 5.72
N GLN A 169 -5.50 -3.90 6.71
CA GLN A 169 -6.61 -2.94 6.68
C GLN A 169 -6.53 -2.00 5.47
N VAL A 170 -5.34 -1.47 5.16
CA VAL A 170 -5.10 -0.61 4.00
C VAL A 170 -5.41 -1.34 2.69
N PHE A 171 -4.93 -2.58 2.53
CA PHE A 171 -5.21 -3.34 1.31
C PHE A 171 -6.69 -3.69 1.14
N LEU A 172 -7.40 -3.96 2.25
CA LEU A 172 -8.85 -4.10 2.24
C LEU A 172 -9.56 -2.81 1.82
N ALA A 173 -9.11 -1.67 2.35
CA ALA A 173 -9.64 -0.35 2.01
C ALA A 173 -9.46 -0.02 0.51
N ILE A 174 -8.26 -0.28 -0.01
CA ILE A 174 -7.95 -0.10 -1.43
C ILE A 174 -8.80 -1.04 -2.28
N GLY A 175 -8.91 -2.30 -1.86
CA GLY A 175 -9.74 -3.31 -2.52
C GLY A 175 -11.19 -2.86 -2.61
N ASP A 176 -11.79 -2.36 -1.53
CA ASP A 176 -13.17 -1.90 -1.54
C ASP A 176 -13.37 -0.67 -2.44
N THR A 177 -12.47 0.31 -2.36
CA THR A 177 -12.52 1.52 -3.20
C THR A 177 -12.41 1.23 -4.70
N VAL A 178 -11.53 0.30 -5.09
CA VAL A 178 -11.26 -0.01 -6.50
C VAL A 178 -12.21 -1.08 -7.02
N LEU A 179 -12.51 -2.12 -6.24
CA LEU A 179 -13.18 -3.32 -6.72
C LEU A 179 -14.66 -3.37 -6.38
N SER A 180 -15.19 -2.55 -5.47
CA SER A 180 -16.60 -2.63 -5.02
C SER A 180 -17.50 -1.63 -5.78
N PRO A 181 -18.71 -2.01 -6.21
CA PRO A 181 -19.69 -1.08 -6.77
C PRO A 181 -20.50 -0.37 -5.65
N PRO A 182 -20.84 0.92 -5.78
CA PRO A 182 -20.45 1.84 -6.85
C PRO A 182 -18.97 2.20 -6.71
N TYR A 183 -18.23 2.15 -7.82
CA TYR A 183 -16.81 2.43 -7.82
C TYR A 183 -16.59 3.88 -7.35
N ARG A 184 -15.73 4.06 -6.34
CA ARG A 184 -15.31 5.41 -5.89
C ARG A 184 -14.41 6.10 -6.93
N THR A 185 -13.76 5.32 -7.79
CA THR A 185 -13.04 5.77 -8.98
C THR A 185 -13.85 5.46 -10.25
N ASN A 186 -13.55 6.13 -11.36
CA ASN A 186 -14.13 5.78 -12.66
C ASN A 186 -13.89 4.28 -12.97
N GLU A 187 -14.89 3.59 -13.53
CA GLU A 187 -14.86 2.17 -13.89
C GLU A 187 -13.65 1.79 -14.77
N GLU A 188 -13.25 2.64 -15.71
CA GLU A 188 -12.08 2.43 -16.56
C GLU A 188 -10.77 2.46 -15.75
N CYS A 189 -10.64 3.45 -14.85
CA CYS A 189 -9.49 3.56 -13.95
C CYS A 189 -9.41 2.34 -13.01
N SER A 190 -10.56 1.96 -12.43
CA SER A 190 -10.69 0.78 -11.60
C SER A 190 -10.27 -0.49 -12.35
N ALA A 191 -10.70 -0.67 -13.60
CA ALA A 191 -10.31 -1.81 -14.42
C ALA A 191 -8.78 -1.86 -14.64
N VAL A 192 -8.15 -0.73 -14.98
CA VAL A 192 -6.71 -0.64 -15.23
C VAL A 192 -5.87 -0.96 -13.99
N MET A 193 -6.31 -0.50 -12.81
CA MET A 193 -5.60 -0.72 -11.54
C MET A 193 -5.88 -2.12 -10.94
N SER A 194 -7.09 -2.66 -11.12
CA SER A 194 -7.52 -3.94 -10.54
C SER A 194 -6.61 -5.12 -10.91
N HIS A 195 -6.11 -5.17 -12.16
CA HIS A 195 -5.30 -6.27 -12.67
C HIS A 195 -4.04 -6.54 -11.85
N ARG A 196 -3.45 -5.51 -11.22
CA ARG A 196 -2.25 -5.67 -10.37
C ARG A 196 -2.57 -5.60 -8.89
N LEU A 197 -3.68 -4.95 -8.53
CA LEU A 197 -4.13 -4.85 -7.14
C LEU A 197 -4.54 -6.21 -6.57
N VAL A 198 -5.32 -7.00 -7.30
CA VAL A 198 -5.89 -8.26 -6.79
C VAL A 198 -4.79 -9.27 -6.37
N PRO A 199 -3.79 -9.58 -7.22
CA PRO A 199 -2.65 -10.42 -6.80
C PRO A 199 -1.89 -9.84 -5.61
N SER A 200 -1.77 -8.50 -5.54
CA SER A 200 -1.06 -7.82 -4.44
C SER A 200 -1.79 -8.00 -3.11
N ILE A 201 -3.12 -7.83 -3.07
CA ILE A 201 -3.94 -8.08 -1.88
C ILE A 201 -3.70 -9.53 -1.41
N TYR A 202 -3.83 -10.49 -2.31
CA TYR A 202 -3.66 -11.89 -1.97
C TYR A 202 -2.26 -12.22 -1.46
N GLN A 203 -1.21 -11.70 -2.09
CA GLN A 203 0.17 -11.92 -1.64
C GLN A 203 0.41 -11.38 -0.23
N VAL A 204 -0.11 -10.19 0.08
CA VAL A 204 0.02 -9.59 1.43
C VAL A 204 -0.69 -10.46 2.46
N PHE A 205 -1.90 -10.94 2.16
CA PHE A 205 -2.64 -11.84 3.04
C PHE A 205 -1.92 -13.17 3.25
N MET A 206 -1.42 -13.81 2.18
CA MET A 206 -0.67 -15.07 2.31
C MET A 206 0.62 -14.89 3.11
N SER A 207 1.35 -13.79 2.86
CA SER A 207 2.57 -13.47 3.63
C SER A 207 2.26 -13.22 5.10
N ALA A 208 1.10 -12.62 5.40
CA ALA A 208 0.66 -12.38 6.76
C ALA A 208 0.30 -13.70 7.47
N ILE A 209 -0.33 -14.67 6.79
CA ILE A 209 -0.66 -15.99 7.37
C ILE A 209 0.59 -16.72 7.86
N ASP A 210 1.70 -16.62 7.12
CA ASP A 210 2.95 -17.28 7.48
C ASP A 210 3.68 -16.58 8.64
N LYS A 211 3.39 -15.30 8.89
CA LYS A 211 4.15 -14.45 9.82
C LYS A 211 3.39 -14.07 11.10
N ILE A 212 2.07 -13.94 11.03
CA ILE A 212 1.22 -13.52 12.15
C ILE A 212 -0.11 -14.29 12.18
N ASP A 213 -0.68 -14.42 13.38
CA ASP A 213 -2.06 -14.89 13.53
C ASP A 213 -3.03 -13.74 13.21
N ILE A 214 -3.54 -13.73 11.97
CA ILE A 214 -4.47 -12.70 11.50
C ILE A 214 -5.77 -12.71 12.35
N PRO A 215 -6.16 -11.57 12.94
CA PRO A 215 -7.40 -11.43 13.70
C PRO A 215 -8.65 -11.95 12.96
N PRO A 216 -9.56 -12.68 13.64
CA PRO A 216 -10.79 -13.18 13.01
C PRO A 216 -11.67 -12.08 12.39
N GLY A 217 -11.65 -10.87 12.97
CA GLY A 217 -12.36 -9.71 12.42
C GLY A 217 -11.83 -9.27 11.05
N LEU A 218 -10.51 -9.37 10.79
CA LEU A 218 -9.94 -9.04 9.48
C LEU A 218 -10.34 -10.07 8.42
N TRP A 219 -10.33 -11.36 8.79
CA TRP A 219 -10.85 -12.42 7.92
C TRP A 219 -12.31 -12.24 7.56
N ARG A 220 -13.12 -11.86 8.55
CA ARG A 220 -14.52 -11.51 8.33
C ARG A 220 -14.66 -10.35 7.35
N THR A 221 -13.91 -9.27 7.58
CA THR A 221 -13.94 -8.07 6.71
C THR A 221 -13.51 -8.41 5.28
N PHE A 222 -12.42 -9.17 5.13
CA PHE A 222 -11.96 -9.66 3.82
C PHE A 222 -13.04 -10.46 3.10
N ARG A 223 -13.69 -11.41 3.79
CA ARG A 223 -14.76 -12.21 3.20
C ARG A 223 -15.94 -11.33 2.76
N ASP A 224 -16.37 -10.41 3.62
CA ASP A 224 -17.53 -9.57 3.39
C ASP A 224 -17.27 -8.63 2.18
N TYR A 225 -16.07 -8.07 2.06
CA TYR A 225 -15.66 -7.30 0.87
C TYR A 225 -15.46 -8.17 -0.38
N ALA A 226 -14.79 -9.33 -0.26
CA ALA A 226 -14.56 -10.22 -1.39
C ALA A 226 -15.87 -10.72 -2.04
N GLN A 227 -17.00 -10.71 -1.31
CA GLN A 227 -18.32 -10.98 -1.88
C GLN A 227 -18.76 -9.91 -2.88
N THR A 228 -18.46 -8.63 -2.64
CA THR A 228 -18.83 -7.54 -3.54
C THR A 228 -17.90 -7.48 -4.76
N TRP A 229 -16.65 -7.93 -4.61
CA TRP A 229 -15.63 -7.89 -5.68
C TRP A 229 -15.76 -8.99 -6.75
N ARG A 230 -16.67 -9.97 -6.58
CA ARG A 230 -16.77 -11.18 -7.43
C ARG A 230 -17.05 -10.92 -8.92
N HIS A 231 -17.56 -9.74 -9.26
CA HIS A 231 -17.78 -9.35 -10.65
C HIS A 231 -16.45 -9.11 -11.40
N ARG A 232 -15.31 -8.99 -10.70
CA ARG A 232 -13.97 -8.91 -11.31
C ARG A 232 -13.38 -10.32 -11.46
N PRO A 233 -13.16 -10.83 -12.68
CA PRO A 233 -12.69 -12.21 -12.90
C PRO A 233 -11.37 -12.55 -12.20
N ALA A 234 -10.44 -11.59 -12.09
CA ALA A 234 -9.16 -11.76 -11.39
C ALA A 234 -9.35 -12.24 -9.95
N VAL A 235 -10.38 -11.73 -9.25
CA VAL A 235 -10.69 -12.11 -7.86
C VAL A 235 -11.01 -13.60 -7.77
N ILE A 236 -11.77 -14.13 -8.73
CA ILE A 236 -12.18 -15.54 -8.76
C ILE A 236 -11.00 -16.44 -9.13
N TYR A 237 -10.25 -16.09 -10.19
CA TYR A 237 -9.14 -16.91 -10.68
C TYR A 237 -7.99 -17.00 -9.68
N ASP A 238 -7.57 -15.87 -9.12
CA ASP A 238 -6.48 -15.84 -8.15
C ASP A 238 -6.89 -16.55 -6.85
N TRP A 239 -8.15 -16.40 -6.41
CA TRP A 239 -8.66 -17.14 -5.26
C TRP A 239 -8.66 -18.65 -5.47
N ALA A 240 -9.03 -19.11 -6.67
CA ALA A 240 -8.98 -20.53 -7.00
C ALA A 240 -7.54 -21.06 -6.94
N GLN A 241 -6.57 -20.32 -7.48
CA GLN A 241 -5.15 -20.69 -7.42
C GLN A 241 -4.65 -20.77 -5.97
N ILE A 242 -4.97 -19.77 -5.15
CA ILE A 242 -4.63 -19.75 -3.73
C ILE A 242 -5.23 -20.93 -2.98
N THR A 243 -6.49 -21.26 -3.27
CA THR A 243 -7.17 -22.41 -2.65
C THR A 243 -6.45 -23.72 -3.00
N CYS A 244 -6.00 -23.88 -4.25
CA CYS A 244 -5.18 -25.02 -4.67
C CYS A 244 -3.82 -25.05 -3.95
N VAL A 245 -3.16 -23.91 -3.79
CA VAL A 245 -1.88 -23.79 -3.06
C VAL A 245 -2.08 -24.20 -1.60
N LEU A 246 -3.07 -23.62 -0.91
CA LEU A 246 -3.39 -23.96 0.48
C LEU A 246 -3.74 -25.45 0.64
N ALA A 247 -4.56 -26.01 -0.27
CA ALA A 247 -4.89 -27.42 -0.26
C ALA A 247 -3.65 -28.30 -0.42
N SER A 248 -2.76 -27.97 -1.36
CA SER A 248 -1.48 -28.65 -1.55
C SER A 248 -0.60 -28.57 -0.30
N THR A 249 -0.50 -27.40 0.33
CA THR A 249 0.25 -27.23 1.59
C THR A 249 -0.31 -28.06 2.73
N VAL A 250 -1.64 -28.15 2.87
CA VAL A 250 -2.30 -28.96 3.89
C VAL A 250 -2.05 -30.45 3.65
N ILE A 251 -2.18 -30.93 2.40
CA ILE A 251 -1.92 -32.32 2.03
C ILE A 251 -0.45 -32.69 2.30
N HIS A 252 0.48 -31.81 1.93
CA HIS A 252 1.90 -32.00 2.18
C HIS A 252 2.22 -32.13 3.68
N LYS A 253 1.64 -31.25 4.52
CA LYS A 253 1.86 -31.28 5.98
C LYS A 253 1.24 -32.49 6.67
N LEU A 254 0.11 -32.99 6.18
CA LEU A 254 -0.68 -34.01 6.88
C LEU A 254 -0.46 -35.45 6.37
N TRP A 255 -0.25 -35.64 5.06
CA TRP A 255 -0.32 -36.97 4.42
C TRP A 255 0.95 -37.35 3.66
N TRP A 256 1.67 -36.39 3.07
CA TRP A 256 2.74 -36.71 2.13
C TRP A 256 3.87 -35.65 2.13
N PRO A 257 4.92 -35.83 2.96
CA PRO A 257 6.06 -34.92 3.05
C PRO A 257 6.95 -34.89 1.79
N ASP A 258 6.83 -35.86 0.88
CA ASP A 258 7.65 -35.93 -0.34
C ASP A 258 7.01 -35.19 -1.54
N LEU A 259 5.90 -34.49 -1.34
CA LEU A 259 5.13 -33.83 -2.40
C LEU A 259 5.66 -32.42 -2.55
N ILE A 260 6.11 -32.04 -3.74
CA ILE A 260 6.53 -30.65 -3.96
C ILE A 260 5.30 -29.74 -3.80
N PRO A 261 5.28 -28.83 -2.81
CA PRO A 261 4.12 -27.98 -2.58
C PRO A 261 3.97 -26.99 -3.73
N LEU A 262 2.73 -26.74 -4.15
CA LEU A 262 2.42 -25.69 -5.11
C LEU A 262 2.82 -24.32 -4.53
N GLN A 263 3.39 -23.45 -5.36
CA GLN A 263 3.73 -22.09 -5.00
C GLN A 263 2.81 -21.10 -5.71
N TYR A 264 2.34 -20.09 -4.99
CA TYR A 264 1.59 -18.99 -5.57
C TYR A 264 2.56 -18.00 -6.23
N ASN A 265 2.51 -17.89 -7.56
CA ASN A 265 3.36 -16.97 -8.32
C ASN A 265 2.52 -15.77 -8.81
N CYS A 266 2.81 -14.59 -8.26
CA CYS A 266 2.24 -13.32 -8.71
C CYS A 266 2.99 -12.83 -9.98
N ASN A 267 2.75 -13.43 -11.14
CA ASN A 267 3.31 -12.94 -12.41
C ASN A 267 2.33 -12.00 -13.14
#